data_AF-A0AAT9FP34-F1
#
_entry.id   AF-A0AAT9FP34-F1
#
_cell.length_a   1.000
_cell.length_b   1.000
_cell.length_c   1.000
_cell.angle_alpha   90.00
_cell.angle_beta   90.00
_cell.angle_gamma   90.00
#
_symmetry.space_group_name_H-M   'P 1'
#
loop_
_entity.id
_entity.type
_entity.pdbx_description
1 polymer ?
#
loop_
_entity_poly.entity_id
_entity_poly.type
_entity_poly.pdbx_seq_one_letter_code
_entity_poly.pdbx_strand_id
1 'polypeptide(L)'
;MIHWNPYCNLPPSHHYSLGIAHAPLDLGDDAADPEDETVIDSGFEFGMIDFPGSRSWKRLDGTRSWDPKAQYGDGSIYVSGRHNPVDILELSVKRLSELRYEISALVAVNFSFESAGYKNDRFAFTTTVEYSQMCISIPIWNNPEEVVIPDEWRVPRAWTPETSAEFASRFVDLEDYGDPRMEEHSVVFEPKV
;
A
#
# COMPACT_ATOMS: atom_id res chain seq x y z
N MET A 1 -4.44 2.89 3.42
CA MET A 1 -5.57 3.37 2.59
C MET A 1 -6.60 2.25 2.53
N ILE A 2 -7.87 2.50 2.83
CA ILE A 2 -8.92 1.48 2.57
C ILE A 2 -9.20 1.51 1.07
N HIS A 3 -8.89 0.42 0.37
CA HIS A 3 -9.20 0.26 -1.04
C HIS A 3 -10.47 -0.58 -1.15
N TRP A 4 -11.50 -0.01 -1.77
CA TRP A 4 -12.75 -0.70 -2.04
C TRP A 4 -12.97 -0.78 -3.54
N ASN A 5 -13.04 -2.01 -4.06
CA ASN A 5 -13.36 -2.28 -5.44
C ASN A 5 -14.74 -2.97 -5.51
N PRO A 6 -15.83 -2.26 -5.85
CA PRO A 6 -17.16 -2.87 -5.95
C PRO A 6 -17.30 -3.86 -7.12
N TYR A 7 -16.34 -3.91 -8.05
CA TYR A 7 -16.31 -4.92 -9.11
C TYR A 7 -15.71 -6.25 -8.65
N CYS A 8 -15.22 -6.35 -7.41
CA CYS A 8 -14.84 -7.62 -6.81
C CYS A 8 -15.84 -8.01 -5.71
N ASN A 9 -16.12 -9.30 -5.60
CA ASN A 9 -16.99 -9.87 -4.55
C ASN A 9 -16.33 -9.85 -3.16
N LEU A 10 -15.29 -9.03 -2.95
CA LEU A 10 -14.55 -8.98 -1.71
C LEU A 10 -15.12 -7.85 -0.83
N PRO A 11 -15.35 -8.11 0.47
CA PRO A 11 -15.77 -7.06 1.38
C PRO A 11 -14.68 -5.96 1.44
N PRO A 12 -15.06 -4.70 1.75
CA PRO A 12 -14.08 -3.66 2.04
C PRO A 12 -13.07 -4.18 3.07
N SER A 13 -11.78 -4.04 2.78
CA SER A 13 -10.72 -4.50 3.66
C SER A 13 -9.72 -3.39 3.93
N HIS A 14 -9.14 -3.43 5.12
CA HIS A 14 -8.17 -2.43 5.52
C HIS A 14 -6.83 -2.76 4.85
N HIS A 15 -6.32 -1.80 4.08
CA HIS A 15 -5.00 -1.93 3.49
C HIS A 15 -4.10 -0.82 3.99
N TYR A 16 -2.82 -1.13 4.09
CA TYR A 16 -1.78 -0.16 4.35
C TYR A 16 -0.99 0.04 3.08
N SER A 17 -0.73 1.30 2.73
CA SER A 17 0.18 1.66 1.66
C SER A 17 1.44 2.24 2.30
N LEU A 18 2.60 1.79 1.83
CA LEU A 18 3.90 2.28 2.26
C LEU A 18 4.70 2.69 1.02
N GLY A 19 4.95 3.99 0.89
CA GLY A 19 5.90 4.54 -0.08
C GLY A 19 7.27 4.69 0.57
N ILE A 20 8.28 4.04 0.00
CA ILE A 20 9.64 4.02 0.54
C ILE A 20 10.60 4.48 -0.55
N ALA A 21 11.25 5.62 -0.32
CA ALA A 21 12.42 5.99 -1.09
C ALA A 21 13.53 4.98 -0.81
N HIS A 22 14.12 4.42 -1.85
CA HIS A 22 15.24 3.51 -1.76
C HIS A 22 16.48 4.16 -2.38
N ALA A 23 17.66 3.75 -1.91
CA ALA A 23 18.89 4.21 -2.54
C ALA A 23 18.91 3.76 -4.01
N PRO A 24 19.56 4.50 -4.90
CA PRO A 24 19.66 4.07 -6.29
C PRO A 24 20.22 2.65 -6.38
N LEU A 25 19.61 1.83 -7.24
CA LEU A 25 20.07 0.47 -7.51
C LEU A 25 21.19 0.55 -8.53
N ASP A 26 22.40 0.11 -8.14
CA ASP A 26 23.51 -0.06 -9.06
C ASP A 26 23.39 -1.45 -9.71
N LEU A 27 23.15 -1.43 -11.02
CA LEU A 27 22.93 -2.54 -11.90
C LEU A 27 24.25 -3.10 -12.48
N GLY A 28 25.35 -2.38 -12.32
CA GLY A 28 26.68 -2.80 -12.79
C GLY A 28 26.71 -3.27 -14.25
N ASP A 29 27.47 -4.35 -14.50
CA ASP A 29 27.64 -4.95 -15.82
C ASP A 29 26.44 -5.81 -16.27
N ASP A 30 25.42 -5.99 -15.42
CA ASP A 30 24.21 -6.75 -15.73
C ASP A 30 23.15 -5.89 -16.46
N ALA A 31 23.38 -4.59 -16.61
CA ALA A 31 22.63 -3.71 -17.51
C ALA A 31 22.84 -4.16 -18.97
N ALA A 32 21.75 -4.44 -19.70
CA ALA A 32 21.90 -5.00 -21.06
C ALA A 32 22.31 -4.00 -22.13
N ASP A 33 22.19 -2.70 -21.87
CA ASP A 33 22.69 -1.67 -22.77
C ASP A 33 23.80 -0.88 -22.06
N PRO A 34 25.03 -0.83 -22.60
CA PRO A 34 26.09 0.04 -22.07
C PRO A 34 25.76 1.54 -22.16
N GLU A 35 24.68 1.94 -22.84
CA GLU A 35 24.15 3.30 -22.85
C GLU A 35 23.06 3.56 -21.78
N ASP A 36 22.55 2.53 -21.12
CA ASP A 36 21.59 2.68 -20.01
C ASP A 36 22.31 3.14 -18.73
N GLU A 37 21.65 3.98 -17.93
CA GLU A 37 22.15 4.36 -16.61
C GLU A 37 22.33 3.10 -15.74
N THR A 38 23.58 2.81 -15.36
CA THR A 38 23.88 1.67 -14.49
C THR A 38 23.38 1.90 -13.06
N VAL A 39 23.01 3.12 -12.70
CA VAL A 39 22.50 3.47 -11.37
C VAL A 39 21.12 4.10 -11.53
N ILE A 40 20.08 3.45 -10.99
CA ILE A 40 18.69 3.85 -11.18
C ILE A 40 18.09 4.31 -9.86
N ASP A 41 17.48 5.49 -9.87
CA ASP A 41 16.62 5.95 -8.77
C ASP A 41 15.46 4.97 -8.57
N SER A 42 15.35 4.42 -7.35
CA SER A 42 14.35 3.41 -7.02
C SER A 42 13.47 3.83 -5.85
N GLY A 43 12.19 3.50 -5.97
CA GLY A 43 11.21 3.66 -4.91
C GLY A 43 10.34 2.42 -4.85
N PHE A 44 9.97 2.01 -3.64
CA PHE A 44 9.02 0.92 -3.44
C PHE A 44 7.69 1.50 -3.03
N GLU A 45 6.64 1.13 -3.75
CA GLU A 45 5.27 1.33 -3.32
C GLU A 45 4.67 -0.03 -2.97
N PHE A 46 4.39 -0.22 -1.68
CA PHE A 46 3.72 -1.41 -1.21
C PHE A 46 2.25 -1.10 -1.00
N GLY A 47 1.41 -1.50 -1.95
CA GLY A 47 -0.05 -1.44 -1.82
C GLY A 47 -0.61 -2.70 -1.16
N MET A 48 -1.82 -2.58 -0.60
CA MET A 48 -2.65 -3.73 -0.19
C MET A 48 -2.09 -4.64 0.91
N ILE A 49 -1.17 -4.17 1.75
CA ILE A 49 -0.68 -4.97 2.88
C ILE A 49 -1.81 -5.15 3.90
N ASP A 50 -2.22 -6.39 4.14
CA ASP A 50 -3.14 -6.75 5.21
C ASP A 50 -2.39 -6.91 6.54
N PHE A 51 -2.91 -6.27 7.59
CA PHE A 51 -2.47 -6.45 8.97
C PHE A 51 -3.63 -7.07 9.76
N PRO A 52 -3.78 -8.42 9.75
CA PRO A 52 -4.93 -9.09 10.36
C PRO A 52 -5.13 -8.68 11.82
N GLY A 53 -6.35 -8.28 12.16
CA GLY A 53 -6.70 -7.84 13.51
C GLY A 53 -6.23 -6.43 13.89
N SER A 54 -5.49 -5.73 13.02
CA SER A 54 -5.09 -4.34 13.24
C SER A 54 -6.12 -3.36 12.69
N ARG A 55 -6.90 -2.80 13.61
CA ARG A 55 -7.88 -1.73 13.34
C ARG A 55 -7.34 -0.34 13.68
N SER A 56 -6.13 -0.23 14.21
CA SER A 56 -5.53 1.04 14.60
C SER A 56 -4.11 1.12 14.05
N TRP A 57 -3.75 2.28 13.51
CA TRP A 57 -2.39 2.59 13.09
C TRP A 57 -1.38 2.49 14.23
N LYS A 58 -1.83 2.53 15.49
CA LYS A 58 -0.99 2.32 16.68
C LYS A 58 -0.57 0.85 16.89
N ARG A 59 -1.15 -0.10 16.14
CA ARG A 59 -0.97 -1.56 16.31
C ARG A 59 -0.34 -2.23 15.09
N LEU A 60 0.51 -1.51 14.35
CA LEU A 60 1.18 -2.04 13.16
C LEU A 60 2.40 -2.92 13.47
N ASP A 61 2.93 -2.81 14.68
CA ASP A 61 4.14 -3.51 15.10
C ASP A 61 4.07 -5.02 14.88
N GLY A 62 5.25 -5.59 14.65
CA GLY A 62 5.46 -7.02 14.49
C GLY A 62 6.02 -7.39 13.12
N THR A 63 6.40 -8.66 13.03
CA THR A 63 6.98 -9.27 11.83
C THR A 63 5.95 -10.17 11.17
N ARG A 64 5.84 -10.08 9.84
CA ARG A 64 4.93 -10.83 9.01
C ARG A 64 5.71 -11.39 7.84
N SER A 65 5.44 -12.63 7.47
CA SER A 65 6.03 -13.28 6.31
C SER A 65 4.91 -13.85 5.48
N TRP A 66 5.04 -13.76 4.16
CA TRP A 66 4.04 -14.26 3.24
C TRP A 66 4.69 -15.24 2.28
N ASP A 67 3.92 -16.24 1.85
CA ASP A 67 4.29 -17.00 0.67
C ASP A 67 4.08 -16.06 -0.53
N PRO A 68 5.10 -15.79 -1.37
CA PRO A 68 4.93 -14.98 -2.57
C PRO A 68 3.80 -15.48 -3.50
N LYS A 69 3.45 -16.78 -3.44
CA LYS A 69 2.31 -17.33 -4.19
C LYS A 69 0.94 -17.04 -3.57
N ALA A 70 0.90 -16.59 -2.32
CA ALA A 70 -0.32 -16.33 -1.55
C ALA A 70 -0.68 -14.85 -1.47
N GLN A 71 0.19 -13.95 -1.93
CA GLN A 71 -0.12 -12.53 -2.00
C GLN A 71 -0.85 -12.19 -3.30
N TYR A 72 -2.03 -11.61 -3.17
CA TYR A 72 -2.66 -10.77 -4.20
C TYR A 72 -2.07 -9.35 -4.15
N GLY A 73 -0.75 -9.24 -3.91
CA GLY A 73 -0.08 -7.96 -3.74
C GLY A 73 0.37 -7.41 -5.08
N ASP A 74 -0.14 -6.25 -5.48
CA ASP A 74 0.37 -5.48 -6.63
C ASP A 74 1.63 -4.69 -6.24
N GLY A 75 2.55 -5.32 -5.50
CA GLY A 75 3.83 -4.70 -5.18
C GLY A 75 4.57 -4.42 -6.48
N SER A 76 5.06 -3.19 -6.66
CA SER A 76 5.76 -2.80 -7.88
C SER A 76 6.97 -1.93 -7.59
N ILE A 77 7.97 -2.08 -8.44
CA ILE A 77 9.11 -1.16 -8.55
C ILE A 77 9.22 -0.71 -10.01
N TYR A 78 9.47 0.58 -10.19
CA TYR A 78 9.77 1.15 -11.50
C TYR A 78 11.28 1.24 -11.68
N VAL A 79 11.79 0.63 -12.75
CA VAL A 79 13.21 0.61 -13.12
C VAL A 79 13.32 1.15 -14.55
N SER A 80 14.01 2.29 -14.74
CA SER A 80 14.05 3.02 -16.03
C SER A 80 12.67 3.27 -16.65
N GLY A 81 11.67 3.61 -15.81
CA GLY A 81 10.29 3.80 -16.24
C GLY A 81 9.52 2.53 -16.61
N ARG A 82 10.09 1.34 -16.38
CA ARG A 82 9.46 0.03 -16.60
C ARG A 82 8.92 -0.53 -15.28
N HIS A 83 7.69 -1.04 -15.32
CA HIS A 83 7.03 -1.65 -14.17
C HIS A 83 7.50 -3.10 -13.96
N ASN A 84 8.03 -3.42 -12.78
CA ASN A 84 8.46 -4.77 -12.39
C ASN A 84 7.71 -5.23 -11.13
N PRO A 85 7.12 -6.44 -11.14
CA PRO A 85 6.47 -6.99 -9.95
C PRO A 85 7.43 -7.22 -8.78
N VAL A 86 6.96 -6.94 -7.56
CA VAL A 86 7.67 -7.11 -6.29
C VAL A 86 6.81 -7.91 -5.32
N ASP A 87 7.34 -9.02 -4.84
CA ASP A 87 6.74 -9.80 -3.76
C ASP A 87 7.36 -9.44 -2.42
N ILE A 88 6.55 -9.15 -1.40
CA ILE A 88 7.05 -8.97 -0.03
C ILE A 88 7.16 -10.36 0.61
N LEU A 89 8.38 -10.84 0.83
CA LEU A 89 8.63 -12.12 1.48
C LEU A 89 8.47 -12.00 3.01
N GLU A 90 9.01 -10.91 3.57
CA GLU A 90 8.94 -10.60 5.00
C GLU A 90 8.86 -9.07 5.19
N LEU A 91 8.06 -8.64 6.16
CA LEU A 91 7.94 -7.25 6.59
C LEU A 91 7.93 -7.21 8.12
N SER A 92 8.85 -6.45 8.69
CA SER A 92 8.90 -6.12 10.09
C SER A 92 8.62 -4.64 10.27
N VAL A 93 7.61 -4.32 11.07
CA VAL A 93 7.27 -2.96 11.48
C VAL A 93 7.60 -2.80 12.94
N LYS A 94 8.35 -1.74 13.27
CA LYS A 94 8.70 -1.39 14.63
C LYS A 94 8.48 0.10 14.87
N ARG A 95 7.60 0.42 15.79
CA ARG A 95 7.36 1.78 16.24
C ARG A 95 8.59 2.36 16.93
N LEU A 96 9.03 3.52 16.45
CA LEU A 96 10.15 4.29 17.00
C LEU A 96 9.66 5.44 17.87
N SER A 97 8.59 6.10 17.45
CA SER A 97 7.89 7.15 18.21
C SER A 97 6.41 7.13 17.86
N GLU A 98 5.66 8.17 18.25
CA GLU A 98 4.22 8.25 18.03
C GLU A 98 3.83 7.97 16.59
N LEU A 99 4.29 8.78 15.64
CA LEU A 99 4.01 8.63 14.20
C LEU A 99 5.13 7.92 13.41
N ARG A 100 6.27 7.61 14.04
CA ARG A 100 7.46 7.16 13.31
C ARG A 100 7.67 5.65 13.47
N TYR A 101 7.90 4.98 12.35
CA TYR A 101 8.10 3.52 12.27
C TYR A 101 9.37 3.18 11.52
N GLU A 102 10.11 2.21 12.03
CA GLU A 102 11.13 1.48 11.29
C GLU A 102 10.45 0.35 10.53
N ILE A 103 10.70 0.30 9.22
CA ILE A 103 10.21 -0.75 8.33
C ILE A 103 11.43 -1.50 7.84
N SER A 104 11.47 -2.80 8.09
CA SER A 104 12.43 -3.71 7.48
C SER A 104 11.68 -4.68 6.61
N ALA A 105 12.12 -4.88 5.37
CA ALA A 105 11.50 -5.85 4.49
C ALA A 105 12.54 -6.68 3.74
N LEU A 106 12.21 -7.95 3.51
CA LEU A 106 12.85 -8.79 2.51
C LEU A 106 11.86 -8.92 1.36
N VAL A 107 12.26 -8.53 0.17
CA VAL A 107 11.40 -8.59 -1.02
C VAL A 107 12.08 -9.37 -2.14
N ALA A 108 11.28 -9.93 -3.03
CA ALA A 108 11.74 -10.52 -4.28
C ALA A 108 11.23 -9.68 -5.44
N VAL A 109 12.09 -9.43 -6.44
CA VAL A 109 11.69 -8.70 -7.64
C VAL A 109 11.77 -9.63 -8.84
N ASN A 110 10.70 -9.63 -9.62
CA ASN A 110 10.62 -10.38 -10.85
C ASN A 110 10.88 -9.45 -12.03
N PHE A 111 12.07 -9.55 -12.62
CA PHE A 111 12.44 -8.77 -13.78
C PHE A 111 11.93 -9.49 -15.03
N SER A 112 10.63 -9.42 -15.27
CA SER A 112 9.96 -10.18 -16.34
C SER A 112 9.93 -9.48 -17.69
N PHE A 113 10.34 -8.21 -17.79
CA PHE A 113 10.33 -7.48 -19.05
C PHE A 113 11.67 -7.56 -19.79
N GLU A 114 11.61 -8.29 -20.90
CA GLU A 114 12.63 -8.55 -21.90
C GLU A 114 13.36 -7.28 -22.34
N SER A 115 14.63 -7.18 -21.98
CA SER A 115 15.74 -6.52 -22.72
C SER A 115 16.98 -6.54 -21.85
N ALA A 116 16.83 -6.54 -20.53
CA ALA A 116 17.93 -6.45 -19.60
C ALA A 116 18.38 -7.82 -19.06
N GLY A 117 19.68 -8.07 -18.96
CA GLY A 117 20.28 -9.31 -18.44
C GLY A 117 19.96 -9.61 -16.96
N TYR A 118 18.98 -8.93 -16.39
CA TYR A 118 18.55 -9.09 -15.00
C TYR A 118 17.93 -10.46 -14.76
N LYS A 119 18.22 -10.97 -13.57
CA LYS A 119 17.63 -12.18 -13.03
C LYS A 119 16.79 -11.77 -11.83
N ASN A 120 15.76 -12.56 -11.56
CA ASN A 120 14.98 -12.40 -10.34
C ASN A 120 15.92 -12.45 -9.14
N ASP A 121 15.78 -11.47 -8.25
CA ASP A 121 16.66 -11.31 -7.10
C ASP A 121 15.87 -10.93 -5.85
N ARG A 122 16.56 -10.93 -4.71
CA ARG A 122 16.02 -10.59 -3.40
C ARG A 122 16.92 -9.57 -2.72
N PHE A 123 16.30 -8.58 -2.10
CA PHE A 123 17.01 -7.61 -1.29
C PHE A 123 16.28 -7.37 0.01
N ALA A 124 17.08 -7.10 1.03
CA ALA A 124 16.61 -6.64 2.32
C ALA A 124 16.90 -5.16 2.44
N PHE A 125 15.94 -4.40 2.94
CA PHE A 125 16.15 -2.99 3.29
C PHE A 125 15.56 -2.70 4.66
N THR A 126 16.09 -1.65 5.28
CA THR A 126 15.52 -1.03 6.48
C THR A 126 15.43 0.46 6.25
N THR A 127 14.26 1.03 6.50
CA THR A 127 14.03 2.47 6.39
C THR A 127 13.19 2.97 7.57
N THR A 128 13.08 4.28 7.69
CA THR A 128 12.14 4.90 8.63
C THR A 128 11.09 5.68 7.87
N VAL A 129 9.83 5.45 8.20
CA VAL A 129 8.67 6.14 7.63
C VAL A 129 7.89 6.87 8.72
N GLU A 130 7.20 7.93 8.33
CA GLU A 130 6.26 8.66 9.19
C GLU A 130 4.84 8.35 8.72
N TYR A 131 3.98 7.98 9.67
CA TYR A 131 2.57 7.79 9.42
C TYR A 131 1.91 9.16 9.26
N SER A 132 1.40 9.44 8.06
CA SER A 132 0.80 10.72 7.72
C SER A 132 -0.68 10.75 8.06
N GLN A 133 -1.47 9.84 7.49
CA GLN A 133 -2.93 9.87 7.57
C GLN A 133 -3.58 8.53 7.21
N MET A 134 -4.86 8.38 7.57
CA MET A 134 -5.74 7.43 6.91
C MET A 134 -6.48 8.13 5.76
N CYS A 135 -6.58 7.45 4.63
CA CYS A 135 -7.32 7.90 3.46
C CYS A 135 -8.28 6.80 3.01
N ILE A 136 -9.52 7.20 2.72
CA ILE A 136 -10.57 6.37 2.12
C ILE A 136 -10.84 6.94 0.74
N SER A 137 -10.56 6.17 -0.31
CA SER A 137 -10.89 6.57 -1.68
C SER A 137 -12.39 6.45 -1.89
N ILE A 138 -13.02 7.56 -2.31
CA ILE A 138 -14.43 7.55 -2.70
C ILE A 138 -14.51 6.92 -4.08
N PRO A 139 -15.29 5.84 -4.26
CA PRO A 139 -15.33 5.18 -5.54
C PRO A 139 -16.06 6.07 -6.56
N ILE A 140 -15.45 6.17 -7.73
CA ILE A 140 -16.00 6.89 -8.88
C ILE A 140 -16.51 5.85 -9.85
N TRP A 141 -17.81 5.86 -10.14
CA TRP A 141 -18.45 4.89 -11.01
C TRP A 141 -18.70 5.52 -12.38
N ASN A 142 -18.20 4.88 -13.44
CA ASN A 142 -18.51 5.31 -14.81
C ASN A 142 -19.96 4.98 -15.18
N ASN A 143 -20.47 3.84 -14.69
CA ASN A 143 -21.85 3.35 -14.88
C ASN A 143 -22.46 2.99 -13.51
N PRO A 144 -22.84 3.98 -12.68
CA PRO A 144 -23.29 3.75 -11.30
C PRO A 144 -24.49 2.80 -11.18
N GLU A 145 -25.36 2.78 -12.19
CA GLU A 145 -26.56 1.95 -12.27
C GLU A 145 -26.30 0.45 -12.51
N GLU A 146 -25.12 0.08 -13.01
CA GLU A 146 -24.74 -1.31 -13.27
C GLU A 146 -24.09 -1.97 -12.05
N VAL A 147 -23.76 -1.19 -11.02
CA VAL A 147 -23.07 -1.68 -9.82
C VAL A 147 -24.08 -2.26 -8.83
N VAL A 148 -23.98 -3.57 -8.56
CA VAL A 148 -24.76 -4.25 -7.52
C VAL A 148 -23.92 -4.40 -6.27
N ILE A 149 -24.23 -3.62 -5.24
CA ILE A 149 -23.54 -3.67 -3.94
C ILE A 149 -24.40 -4.47 -2.96
N PRO A 150 -23.86 -5.47 -2.27
CA PRO A 150 -24.59 -6.17 -1.22
C PRO A 150 -25.04 -5.20 -0.10
N ASP A 151 -26.32 -5.23 0.26
CA ASP A 151 -26.90 -4.33 1.27
C ASP A 151 -26.17 -4.45 2.63
N GLU A 152 -25.65 -5.62 2.94
CA GLU A 152 -24.87 -5.89 4.15
C GLU A 152 -23.58 -5.09 4.24
N TRP A 153 -23.02 -4.61 3.12
CA TRP A 153 -21.85 -3.73 3.14
C TRP A 153 -22.21 -2.32 3.63
N ARG A 154 -23.52 -1.97 3.61
CA ARG A 154 -24.07 -0.71 4.11
C ARG A 154 -23.31 0.51 3.61
N VAL A 155 -23.00 0.53 2.32
CA VAL A 155 -22.25 1.62 1.68
C VAL A 155 -23.10 2.90 1.72
N PRO A 156 -22.52 4.05 2.11
CA PRO A 156 -23.24 5.32 2.08
C PRO A 156 -23.72 5.68 0.66
N ARG A 157 -24.96 6.17 0.55
CA ARG A 157 -25.48 6.73 -0.71
C ARG A 157 -24.85 8.07 -1.05
N ALA A 158 -24.35 8.78 -0.05
CA ALA A 158 -23.62 10.02 -0.18
C ALA A 158 -22.43 9.99 0.78
N TRP A 159 -21.28 10.45 0.29
CA TRP A 159 -20.05 10.55 1.06
C TRP A 159 -19.98 11.96 1.68
N THR A 160 -20.30 12.04 2.96
CA THR A 160 -20.09 13.23 3.80
C THR A 160 -19.09 12.88 4.90
N PRO A 161 -18.52 13.85 5.63
CA PRO A 161 -17.66 13.55 6.78
C PRO A 161 -18.30 12.53 7.74
N GLU A 162 -19.59 12.68 8.06
CA GLU A 162 -20.31 11.84 9.01
C GLU A 162 -20.54 10.42 8.48
N THR A 163 -21.04 10.28 7.24
CA THR A 163 -21.29 8.95 6.67
C THR A 163 -20.00 8.20 6.39
N SER A 164 -18.92 8.93 6.09
CA SER A 164 -17.59 8.37 5.89
C SER A 164 -16.98 7.89 7.21
N ALA A 165 -17.13 8.65 8.29
CA ALA A 165 -16.75 8.20 9.64
C ALA A 165 -17.54 6.95 10.04
N GLU A 166 -18.87 6.95 9.84
CA GLU A 166 -19.71 5.78 10.15
C GLU A 166 -19.22 4.54 9.39
N PHE A 167 -18.97 4.68 8.09
CA PHE A 167 -18.45 3.59 7.25
C PHE A 167 -17.07 3.13 7.72
N ALA A 168 -16.13 4.06 7.92
CA ALA A 168 -14.76 3.78 8.34
C ALA A 168 -14.68 3.09 9.70
N SER A 169 -15.53 3.50 10.65
CA SER A 169 -15.56 2.99 12.03
C SER A 169 -15.83 1.47 12.12
N ARG A 170 -16.38 0.88 11.05
CA ARG A 170 -16.62 -0.57 10.94
C ARG A 170 -15.33 -1.35 10.74
N PHE A 171 -14.31 -0.71 10.18
CA PHE A 171 -13.04 -1.34 9.79
C PHE A 171 -11.86 -0.82 10.62
N VAL A 172 -11.92 0.44 11.06
CA VAL A 172 -10.83 1.15 11.75
C VAL A 172 -11.33 1.77 13.07
N ASP A 173 -10.47 1.82 14.07
CA ASP A 173 -10.71 2.48 15.36
C ASP A 173 -10.47 4.00 15.20
N LEU A 174 -11.55 4.76 15.02
CA LEU A 174 -11.48 6.21 14.76
C LEU A 174 -11.09 7.07 15.97
N GLU A 175 -11.00 6.48 17.17
CA GLU A 175 -10.61 7.21 18.39
C GLU A 175 -9.23 7.86 18.27
N ASP A 176 -8.34 7.23 17.49
CA ASP A 176 -6.97 7.68 17.23
C ASP A 176 -6.87 8.72 16.10
N TYR A 177 -7.99 9.21 15.58
CA TYR A 177 -8.04 10.13 14.43
C TYR A 177 -8.87 11.37 14.70
N GLY A 178 -8.52 12.48 14.06
CA GLY A 178 -9.29 13.72 14.03
C GLY A 178 -10.57 13.61 13.21
N ASP A 179 -11.28 14.73 13.09
CA ASP A 179 -12.50 14.79 12.28
C ASP A 179 -12.17 14.58 10.80
N PRO A 180 -13.01 13.84 10.05
CA PRO A 180 -12.78 13.59 8.63
C PRO A 180 -12.85 14.87 7.81
N ARG A 181 -11.93 14.99 6.86
CA ARG A 181 -11.89 16.06 5.86
C ARG A 181 -12.18 15.48 4.48
N MET A 182 -13.10 16.11 3.76
CA MET A 182 -13.37 15.77 2.36
C MET A 182 -12.28 16.33 1.45
N GLU A 183 -11.82 15.52 0.53
CA GLU A 183 -11.00 15.91 -0.63
C GLU A 183 -11.73 15.52 -1.93
N GLU A 184 -11.17 15.89 -3.08
CA GLU A 184 -11.87 15.76 -4.38
C GLU A 184 -12.37 14.34 -4.66
N HIS A 185 -11.59 13.32 -4.28
CA HIS A 185 -11.90 11.91 -4.53
C HIS A 185 -11.65 11.01 -3.30
N SER A 186 -11.55 11.60 -2.11
CA SER A 186 -11.21 10.86 -0.90
C SER A 186 -11.72 11.53 0.37
N VAL A 187 -11.70 10.77 1.45
CA VAL A 187 -11.89 11.27 2.82
C VAL A 187 -10.66 10.97 3.62
N VAL A 188 -10.10 12.00 4.23
CA VAL A 188 -8.85 11.95 4.98
C VAL A 188 -9.12 12.09 6.47
N PHE A 189 -8.41 11.29 7.26
CA PHE A 189 -8.43 11.31 8.72
C PHE A 189 -6.99 11.49 9.21
N GLU A 190 -6.69 12.63 9.81
CA GLU A 190 -5.38 12.89 10.40
C GLU A 190 -5.25 12.17 11.74
N PRO A 191 -4.07 11.62 12.08
CA PRO A 191 -3.85 10.99 13.38
C PRO A 191 -3.95 12.03 14.50
N LYS A 192 -4.57 11.65 15.62
CA LYS A 192 -4.46 12.40 16.87
C LYS A 192 -3.11 12.09 17.51
N VAL A 193 -2.35 13.16 17.75
CA VAL A 193 -1.06 13.19 18.45
C VAL A 193 -1.27 13.81 19.84
#